data_AF-A0A7S1AXN8-F1
#
_entry.id   AF-A0A7S1AXN8-F1
#
_cell.length_a   1.000
_cell.length_b   1.000
_cell.length_c   1.000
_cell.angle_alpha   90.00
_cell.angle_beta   90.00
_cell.angle_gamma   90.00
#
_symmetry.space_group_name_H-M   'P 1'
#
loop_
_entity.id
_entity.type
_entity.pdbx_description
1 polymer ?
#
loop_
_entity_poly.entity_id
_entity_poly.type
_entity_poly.pdbx_seq_one_letter_code
_entity_poly.pdbx_strand_id
1 'polypeptide(L)'
;MEESIARSERALRKCLADSSASTAELRAAKVELQNAGQVLAELRRHRAHSPFFKVVARRGAGEFVSIYDGATRYTLGIPSRPGSTDDGSFVHATLQEAAGSVAAFPRHSAAWSSPRAILVVRGHGSWKLRHGKIFFESVTPLQEVPFDTDSRLALWR
;
A
#
# COMPACT_ATOMS: atom_id res chain seq x y z
N MET A 1 12.10 -7.55 -6.93
CA MET A 1 11.51 -6.34 -6.31
C MET A 1 12.35 -5.10 -6.60
N GLU A 2 13.55 -4.96 -6.02
CA GLU A 2 14.46 -3.82 -6.23
C GLU A 2 14.76 -3.54 -7.70
N GLU A 3 15.04 -4.58 -8.50
CA GLU A 3 15.30 -4.42 -9.93
C GLU A 3 14.11 -3.83 -10.68
N SER A 4 12.89 -4.17 -10.27
CA SER A 4 11.68 -3.60 -10.89
C SER A 4 11.52 -2.12 -10.51
N ILE A 5 11.86 -1.73 -9.28
CA ILE A 5 11.76 -0.32 -8.85
C ILE A 5 12.84 0.48 -9.57
N ALA A 6 14.04 -0.08 -9.66
CA ALA A 6 15.14 0.51 -10.42
C ALA A 6 14.81 0.62 -11.93
N ARG A 7 13.95 -0.26 -12.47
CA ARG A 7 13.41 -0.12 -13.84
C ARG A 7 12.38 1.01 -13.92
N SER A 8 11.41 1.08 -13.01
CA SER A 8 10.43 2.17 -12.95
C SER A 8 11.10 3.54 -12.74
N GLU A 9 12.09 3.62 -11.86
CA GLU A 9 12.91 4.82 -11.62
C GLU A 9 13.66 5.25 -12.90
N ARG A 10 14.23 4.28 -13.64
CA ARG A 10 14.86 4.56 -14.94
C ARG A 10 13.85 5.07 -15.98
N ALA A 11 12.65 4.50 -16.03
CA ALA A 11 11.59 4.95 -16.94
C ALA A 11 11.12 6.38 -16.60
N LEU A 12 10.93 6.69 -15.32
CA LEU A 12 10.55 8.01 -14.84
C LEU A 12 11.65 9.05 -15.13
N ARG A 13 12.93 8.70 -14.93
CA ARG A 13 14.06 9.56 -15.32
C ARG A 13 14.09 9.83 -16.82
N LYS A 14 13.76 8.84 -17.65
CA LYS A 14 13.70 9.01 -19.11
C LYS A 14 12.56 9.95 -19.51
N CYS A 15 11.39 9.85 -18.88
CA CYS A 15 10.28 10.78 -19.08
C CYS A 15 10.65 12.22 -18.71
N LEU A 16 11.40 12.41 -17.61
CA LEU A 16 11.89 13.74 -17.20
C LEU A 16 12.96 14.34 -18.12
N ALA A 17 13.63 13.51 -18.93
CA ALA A 17 14.61 13.94 -19.92
C ALA A 17 13.98 14.16 -21.31
N ASP A 18 12.69 13.87 -21.47
CA ASP A 18 11.98 14.04 -22.74
C ASP A 18 11.50 15.49 -22.90
N SER A 19 12.06 16.19 -23.89
CA SER A 19 11.74 17.58 -24.22
C SER A 19 10.31 17.77 -24.72
N SER A 20 9.59 16.70 -25.05
CA SER A 20 8.22 16.72 -25.57
C SER A 20 7.14 16.59 -24.50
N ALA A 21 7.52 16.27 -23.25
CA ALA A 21 6.56 16.10 -22.15
C ALA A 21 5.97 17.43 -21.67
N SER A 22 4.68 17.43 -21.36
CA SER A 22 4.00 18.62 -20.82
C SER A 22 4.44 18.94 -19.39
N THR A 23 4.27 20.20 -18.97
CA THR A 23 4.60 20.64 -17.61
C THR A 23 3.87 19.84 -16.52
N ALA A 24 2.65 19.38 -16.79
CA ALA A 24 1.87 18.55 -15.87
C ALA A 24 2.46 17.13 -15.75
N GLU A 25 2.83 16.52 -16.87
CA GLU A 25 3.47 15.19 -16.91
C GLU A 25 4.84 15.21 -16.23
N LEU A 26 5.64 16.26 -16.47
CA LEU A 26 6.92 16.44 -15.80
C LEU A 26 6.76 16.60 -14.28
N ARG A 27 5.73 17.33 -13.82
CA ARG A 27 5.46 17.48 -12.39
C ARG A 27 5.02 16.15 -11.76
N ALA A 28 4.14 15.39 -12.43
CA ALA A 28 3.71 14.08 -11.97
C ALA A 28 4.88 13.09 -11.92
N ALA A 29 5.71 13.03 -12.97
CA ALA A 29 6.88 12.17 -13.05
C ALA A 29 7.94 12.52 -11.98
N LYS A 30 8.10 13.80 -11.61
CA LYS A 30 8.98 14.21 -10.49
C LYS A 30 8.50 13.66 -9.15
N VAL A 31 7.21 13.82 -8.86
CA VAL A 31 6.60 13.29 -7.62
C VAL A 31 6.73 11.77 -7.58
N GLU A 32 6.44 11.10 -8.69
CA GLU A 32 6.52 9.65 -8.76
C GLU A 32 7.96 9.12 -8.69
N LEU A 33 8.92 9.85 -9.28
CA LEU A 33 10.34 9.52 -9.16
C LEU A 33 10.84 9.67 -7.71
N GLN A 34 10.43 10.73 -7.03
CA GLN A 34 10.75 10.94 -5.61
C GLN A 34 10.19 9.79 -4.76
N ASN A 35 8.92 9.42 -4.98
CA ASN A 35 8.29 8.30 -4.28
C ASN A 35 8.98 6.97 -4.59
N ALA A 36 9.31 6.69 -5.85
CA ALA A 36 10.02 5.48 -6.26
C ALA A 36 11.41 5.39 -5.64
N GLY A 37 12.14 6.52 -5.59
CA GLY A 37 13.45 6.61 -4.94
C GLY A 37 13.38 6.36 -3.43
N GLN A 38 12.39 6.95 -2.76
CA GLN A 38 12.11 6.69 -1.34
C GLN A 38 11.80 5.22 -1.11
N VAL A 39 10.89 4.63 -1.89
CA VAL A 39 10.50 3.21 -1.80
C VAL A 39 11.68 2.28 -2.07
N LEU A 40 12.57 2.59 -3.03
CA LEU A 40 13.76 1.78 -3.30
C LEU A 40 14.81 1.90 -2.19
N ALA A 41 15.06 3.12 -1.70
CA ALA A 41 15.97 3.34 -0.58
C ALA A 41 15.47 2.63 0.68
N GLU A 42 14.17 2.72 0.91
CA GLU A 42 13.47 2.05 1.98
C GLU A 42 13.54 0.52 1.80
N LEU A 43 13.32 -0.01 0.61
CA LEU A 43 13.43 -1.45 0.36
C LEU A 43 14.84 -2.01 0.47
N ARG A 44 15.86 -1.26 0.04
CA ARG A 44 17.26 -1.63 0.22
C ARG A 44 17.65 -1.62 1.70
N ARG A 45 17.15 -0.63 2.45
CA ARG A 45 17.30 -0.56 3.91
C ARG A 45 16.55 -1.71 4.60
N HIS A 46 15.38 -2.08 4.07
CA HIS A 46 14.47 -3.09 4.65
C HIS A 46 14.76 -4.53 4.24
N ARG A 47 15.55 -4.77 3.19
CA ARG A 47 16.09 -6.11 2.88
C ARG A 47 16.95 -6.65 4.03
N ALA A 48 17.41 -5.76 4.93
CA ALA A 48 17.94 -6.15 6.22
C ALA A 48 16.84 -6.61 7.19
N HIS A 49 15.73 -5.89 7.41
CA HIS A 49 14.83 -6.17 8.55
C HIS A 49 13.37 -5.64 8.55
N SER A 50 12.68 -5.21 7.47
CA SER A 50 11.30 -4.67 7.72
C SER A 50 10.17 -4.77 6.68
N PRO A 51 8.91 -4.79 7.15
CA PRO A 51 7.69 -5.17 6.42
C PRO A 51 6.86 -3.98 5.87
N PHE A 52 5.91 -4.24 4.97
CA PHE A 52 4.95 -3.26 4.43
C PHE A 52 3.68 -3.16 5.28
N PHE A 53 2.81 -2.18 4.98
CA PHE A 53 1.59 -1.93 5.77
C PHE A 53 0.31 -2.00 4.92
N LYS A 54 -0.61 -2.87 5.29
CA LYS A 54 -1.93 -3.01 4.64
C LYS A 54 -3.02 -2.50 5.58
N VAL A 55 -3.81 -1.55 5.12
CA VAL A 55 -5.04 -1.15 5.82
C VAL A 55 -6.17 -2.11 5.43
N VAL A 56 -6.84 -2.68 6.43
CA VAL A 56 -7.92 -3.67 6.29
C VAL A 56 -9.13 -3.29 7.13
N ALA A 57 -10.26 -3.90 6.85
CA ALA A 57 -11.44 -3.87 7.71
C ALA A 57 -11.38 -5.03 8.70
N ARG A 58 -11.60 -4.76 9.99
CA ARG A 58 -11.78 -5.77 11.02
C ARG A 58 -13.25 -6.19 11.07
N ARG A 59 -13.52 -7.49 11.00
CA ARG A 59 -14.87 -8.07 11.16
C ARG A 59 -15.08 -8.71 12.54
N GLY A 60 -14.00 -9.19 13.16
CA GLY A 60 -13.98 -9.83 14.47
C GLY A 60 -12.55 -9.95 14.98
N ALA A 61 -12.36 -10.59 16.13
CA ALA A 61 -11.02 -10.82 16.69
C ALA A 61 -10.19 -11.70 15.75
N GLY A 62 -9.10 -11.14 15.20
CA GLY A 62 -8.23 -11.85 14.24
C GLY A 62 -8.83 -12.02 12.83
N GLU A 63 -9.99 -11.43 12.55
CA GLU A 63 -10.66 -11.54 11.24
C GLU A 63 -10.58 -10.24 10.46
N PHE A 64 -9.87 -10.29 9.33
CA PHE A 64 -9.59 -9.12 8.49
C PHE A 64 -10.02 -9.36 7.05
N VAL A 65 -10.60 -8.32 6.44
CA VAL A 65 -10.98 -8.32 5.03
C VAL A 65 -10.53 -7.04 4.32
N SER A 66 -10.44 -7.10 3.00
CA SER A 66 -10.19 -5.94 2.15
C SER A 66 -11.26 -4.87 2.39
N ILE A 67 -10.82 -3.63 2.55
CA ILE A 67 -11.71 -2.47 2.70
C ILE A 67 -12.50 -2.24 1.40
N TYR A 68 -11.86 -2.51 0.26
CA TYR A 68 -12.43 -2.19 -1.04
C TYR A 68 -13.62 -3.10 -1.37
N ASP A 69 -13.36 -4.40 -1.42
CA ASP A 69 -14.35 -5.43 -1.83
C ASP A 69 -15.13 -6.04 -0.65
N GLY A 70 -14.64 -5.91 0.59
CA GLY A 70 -15.27 -6.50 1.78
C GLY A 70 -15.22 -8.03 1.87
N ALA A 71 -14.58 -8.71 0.91
CA ALA A 71 -14.60 -10.15 0.70
C ALA A 71 -13.20 -10.81 0.76
N THR A 72 -12.17 -10.17 0.21
CA THR A 72 -10.79 -10.69 0.20
C THR A 72 -10.28 -10.81 1.63
N ARG A 73 -10.01 -12.04 2.07
CA ARG A 73 -9.62 -12.34 3.46
C ARG A 73 -8.11 -12.19 3.66
N TYR A 74 -7.75 -11.69 4.83
CA TYR A 74 -6.37 -11.61 5.31
C TYR A 74 -6.26 -12.36 6.62
N THR A 75 -5.51 -13.46 6.61
CA THR A 75 -5.25 -14.27 7.80
C THR A 75 -3.76 -14.19 8.12
N LEU A 76 -3.42 -13.99 9.39
CA LEU A 76 -2.02 -13.94 9.83
C LEU A 76 -1.28 -15.23 9.45
N GLY A 77 -0.08 -15.08 8.89
CA GLY A 77 0.78 -16.16 8.41
C GLY A 77 0.36 -16.76 7.06
N ILE A 78 -0.82 -16.46 6.54
CA ILE A 78 -1.34 -17.06 5.31
C ILE A 78 -1.31 -16.04 4.16
N PRO A 79 -0.71 -16.36 3.00
CA PRO A 79 -0.80 -15.49 1.83
C PRO A 79 -2.25 -15.23 1.42
N SER A 80 -2.58 -13.97 1.19
CA SER A 80 -3.88 -13.56 0.66
C SER A 80 -4.09 -14.17 -0.73
N ARG A 81 -5.24 -14.81 -0.95
CA ARG A 81 -5.70 -15.23 -2.28
C ARG A 81 -6.71 -14.19 -2.78
N PRO A 82 -6.36 -13.38 -3.78
CA PRO A 82 -7.33 -12.48 -4.38
C PRO A 82 -8.49 -13.28 -4.98
N GLY A 83 -9.72 -12.76 -4.89
CA GLY A 83 -10.92 -13.45 -5.38
C GLY A 83 -11.03 -13.54 -6.91
N SER A 84 -10.20 -12.79 -7.65
CA SER A 84 -10.10 -12.82 -9.10
C SER A 84 -8.64 -12.72 -9.57
N THR A 85 -8.37 -13.14 -10.82
CA THR A 85 -7.03 -13.22 -11.42
C THR A 85 -6.36 -11.86 -11.67
N ASP A 86 -7.10 -10.75 -11.60
CA ASP A 86 -6.58 -9.38 -11.73
C ASP A 86 -6.45 -8.62 -10.39
N ASP A 87 -6.86 -9.25 -9.29
CA ASP A 87 -6.86 -8.62 -7.99
C ASP A 87 -5.53 -8.83 -7.26
N GLY A 88 -5.09 -7.81 -6.54
CA GLY A 88 -3.91 -7.86 -5.70
C GLY A 88 -4.02 -6.88 -4.55
N SER A 89 -2.95 -6.72 -3.79
CA SER A 89 -2.96 -5.95 -2.55
C SER A 89 -2.18 -4.66 -2.67
N PHE A 90 -2.90 -3.54 -2.63
CA PHE A 90 -2.32 -2.23 -2.33
C PHE A 90 -1.85 -2.15 -0.88
N VAL A 91 -0.60 -1.73 -0.67
CA VAL A 91 0.06 -1.54 0.62
C VAL A 91 0.80 -0.21 0.65
N HIS A 92 1.12 0.25 1.85
CA HIS A 92 1.90 1.44 2.16
C HIS A 92 3.35 1.04 2.50
N ALA A 93 4.29 1.92 2.16
CA ALA A 93 5.69 1.72 2.48
C ALA A 93 5.95 1.96 3.96
N THR A 94 5.28 2.95 4.55
CA THR A 94 5.44 3.31 5.97
C THR A 94 4.16 3.16 6.78
N LEU A 95 4.30 2.97 8.10
CA LEU A 95 3.16 2.96 9.02
C LEU A 95 2.44 4.32 9.06
N GLN A 96 3.18 5.42 8.93
CA GLN A 96 2.62 6.77 8.94
C GLN A 96 1.64 6.99 7.78
N GLU A 97 2.00 6.54 6.57
CA GLU A 97 1.12 6.60 5.40
C GLU A 97 -0.12 5.72 5.58
N ALA A 98 0.05 4.50 6.11
CA ALA A 98 -1.07 3.61 6.41
C ALA A 98 -2.03 4.23 7.42
N ALA A 99 -1.51 4.80 8.51
CA ALA A 99 -2.28 5.49 9.54
C ALA A 99 -3.03 6.70 8.98
N GLY A 100 -2.40 7.50 8.12
CA GLY A 100 -3.07 8.61 7.42
C GLY A 100 -4.20 8.11 6.52
N SER A 101 -4.03 6.96 5.87
CA SER A 101 -5.04 6.38 4.98
C SER A 101 -6.26 5.83 5.72
N VAL A 102 -6.15 5.46 7.00
CA VAL A 102 -7.28 4.96 7.82
C VAL A 102 -8.47 5.93 7.79
N ALA A 103 -8.21 7.24 7.78
CA ALA A 103 -9.23 8.29 7.80
C ALA A 103 -9.76 8.70 6.40
N ALA A 104 -9.13 8.25 5.31
CA ALA A 104 -9.25 8.89 3.99
C ALA A 104 -9.87 8.02 2.88
N PHE A 105 -10.55 6.91 3.22
CA PHE A 105 -11.12 6.05 2.17
C PHE A 105 -12.42 6.63 1.56
N PRO A 106 -12.78 6.26 0.31
CA PRO A 106 -14.03 6.68 -0.30
C PRO A 106 -15.23 5.99 0.36
N ARG A 107 -16.36 6.72 0.46
CA ARG A 107 -17.64 6.20 0.99
C ARG A 107 -18.17 4.96 0.25
N HIS A 108 -17.68 4.69 -0.96
CA HIS A 108 -18.07 3.56 -1.80
C HIS A 108 -17.40 2.23 -1.41
N SER A 109 -16.57 2.20 -0.36
CA SER A 109 -15.97 0.98 0.19
C SER A 109 -17.04 0.00 0.68
N ALA A 110 -16.98 -1.27 0.27
CA ALA A 110 -17.94 -2.29 0.69
C ALA A 110 -17.89 -2.60 2.20
N ALA A 111 -16.76 -2.29 2.85
CA ALA A 111 -16.60 -2.39 4.30
C ALA A 111 -16.44 -1.01 4.95
N TRP A 112 -17.14 0.03 4.45
CA TRP A 112 -17.02 1.42 4.92
C TRP A 112 -17.19 1.56 6.44
N SER A 113 -18.22 0.92 7.01
CA SER A 113 -18.60 1.03 8.43
C SER A 113 -17.81 0.13 9.38
N SER A 114 -16.99 -0.79 8.86
CA SER A 114 -16.22 -1.70 9.70
C SER A 114 -15.03 -0.97 10.36
N PRO A 115 -14.70 -1.29 11.63
CA PRO A 115 -13.48 -0.82 12.27
C PRO A 115 -12.24 -1.10 11.42
N ARG A 116 -11.25 -0.21 11.46
CA ARG A 116 -10.03 -0.33 10.66
C ARG A 116 -8.93 -0.98 11.48
N ALA A 117 -8.10 -1.75 10.79
CA ALA A 117 -6.85 -2.26 11.34
C ALA A 117 -5.72 -2.07 10.33
N ILE A 118 -4.50 -2.04 10.83
CA ILE A 118 -3.29 -2.01 10.00
C ILE A 118 -2.56 -3.33 10.22
N LEU A 119 -2.31 -4.04 9.14
CA LEU A 119 -1.52 -5.26 9.15
C LEU A 119 -0.11 -4.94 8.65
N VAL A 120 0.86 -5.48 9.35
CA VAL A 120 2.20 -5.68 8.83
C VAL A 120 2.15 -6.82 7.83
N VAL A 121 2.68 -6.63 6.63
CA VAL A 121 2.62 -7.62 5.56
C VAL A 121 3.94 -7.80 4.82
N ARG A 122 4.14 -9.00 4.29
CA ARG A 122 5.16 -9.32 3.29
C ARG A 122 4.50 -9.35 1.91
N GLY A 123 5.03 -8.59 0.95
CA GLY A 123 4.60 -8.66 -0.44
C GLY A 123 5.22 -9.84 -1.18
N HIS A 124 4.47 -10.42 -2.11
CA HIS A 124 4.89 -11.55 -2.95
C HIS A 124 4.57 -11.27 -4.42
N GLY A 125 5.27 -12.01 -5.30
CA GLY A 125 5.07 -11.93 -6.74
C GLY A 125 5.59 -10.63 -7.36
N SER A 126 5.04 -10.28 -8.52
CA SER A 126 5.31 -8.99 -9.16
C SER A 126 4.69 -7.84 -8.36
N TRP A 127 5.24 -6.65 -8.56
CA TRP A 127 4.74 -5.46 -7.89
C TRP A 127 4.80 -4.24 -8.83
N LYS A 128 3.96 -3.24 -8.58
CA LYS A 128 3.91 -1.97 -9.32
C LYS A 128 3.53 -0.81 -8.40
N LEU A 129 4.03 0.40 -8.68
CA LEU A 129 3.49 1.63 -8.08
C LEU A 129 2.20 2.00 -8.81
N ARG A 130 1.12 2.25 -8.06
CA ARG A 130 -0.15 2.76 -8.57
C ARG A 130 -0.83 3.61 -7.50
N HIS A 131 -1.28 4.81 -7.89
CA HIS A 131 -1.97 5.74 -6.98
C HIS A 131 -1.16 6.11 -5.73
N GLY A 132 0.17 6.21 -5.85
CA GLY A 132 1.06 6.48 -4.71
C GLY A 132 1.18 5.33 -3.71
N LYS A 133 0.65 4.14 -4.03
CA LYS A 133 0.73 2.92 -3.21
C LYS A 133 1.50 1.83 -3.96
N ILE A 134 2.03 0.88 -3.20
CA ILE A 134 2.68 -0.31 -3.74
C ILE A 134 1.59 -1.36 -3.94
N PHE A 135 1.47 -1.91 -5.14
CA PHE A 135 0.58 -3.03 -5.43
C PHE A 135 1.40 -4.32 -5.55
N PHE A 136 1.00 -5.36 -4.81
CA PHE A 136 1.54 -6.72 -4.93
C PHE A 136 0.48 -7.68 -5.47
N GLU A 137 0.89 -8.73 -6.18
CA GLU A 137 -0.01 -9.83 -6.57
C GLU A 137 -0.63 -10.50 -5.34
N SER A 138 0.17 -10.77 -4.31
CA SER A 138 -0.32 -11.27 -3.03
C SER A 138 0.51 -10.74 -1.86
N VAL A 139 -0.06 -10.78 -0.66
CA VAL A 139 0.63 -10.41 0.57
C VAL A 139 0.39 -11.45 1.66
N THR A 140 1.38 -11.72 2.50
CA THR A 140 1.18 -12.47 3.75
C THR A 140 1.13 -11.50 4.90
N PRO A 141 0.01 -11.38 5.62
CA PRO A 141 -0.04 -10.68 6.89
C PRO A 141 0.84 -11.39 7.92
N LEU A 142 1.64 -10.62 8.66
CA LEU A 142 2.59 -11.14 9.64
C LEU A 142 2.12 -10.85 11.06
N GLN A 143 1.66 -9.62 11.30
CA GLN A 143 1.13 -9.19 12.58
C GLN A 143 0.16 -8.03 12.38
N GLU A 144 -0.71 -7.84 13.35
CA GLU A 144 -1.48 -6.61 13.46
C GLU A 144 -0.62 -5.53 14.15
N VAL A 145 -0.68 -4.30 13.67
CA VAL A 145 -0.12 -3.15 14.38
C VAL A 145 -1.13 -2.71 15.44
N PRO A 146 -0.74 -2.61 16.72
CA PRO A 146 -1.57 -1.96 17.72
C PRO A 146 -1.88 -0.55 17.26
N PHE A 147 -3.13 -0.31 16.88
CA PHE A 147 -3.60 0.99 16.40
C PHE A 147 -4.81 1.37 17.22
N ASP A 148 -4.63 2.35 18.10
CA ASP A 148 -5.72 2.88 18.90
C ASP A 148 -6.53 3.87 18.06
N THR A 149 -7.72 3.44 17.65
CA THR A 149 -8.67 4.27 16.90
C THR A 149 -9.22 5.43 17.73
N ASP A 150 -9.21 5.35 19.06
CA ASP A 150 -9.77 6.38 19.94
C ASP A 150 -8.93 7.66 19.94
N SER A 151 -7.62 7.54 19.74
CA SER A 151 -6.68 8.66 19.76
C SER A 151 -6.80 9.63 18.58
N ARG A 152 -7.54 9.31 17.50
CA ARG A 152 -7.66 10.18 16.29
C ARG A 152 -9.07 10.42 15.78
N LEU A 153 -10.06 9.59 16.14
CA LEU A 153 -11.46 9.89 15.81
C LEU A 153 -12.05 11.05 16.63
N ALA A 154 -11.37 11.48 17.69
CA ALA A 154 -11.72 12.66 18.49
C ALA A 154 -11.44 14.01 17.78
N LEU A 155 -10.68 14.03 16.68
CA LEU A 155 -10.29 15.28 16.00
C LEU A 155 -11.16 15.66 14.80
N TRP A 156 -12.23 14.89 14.53
CA TRP A 156 -13.12 15.10 13.39
C TRP A 156 -14.60 15.02 13.78
N ARG A 157 -14.95 15.58 14.95
CA ARG A 157 -16.32 15.99 15.28
C ARG A 157 -16.45 17.49 15.14
#